data_AF-A0A7J9HS79-F1
#
_entry.id   AF-A0A7J9HS79-F1
#
_cell.length_a   1.000
_cell.length_b   1.000
_cell.length_c   1.000
_cell.angle_alpha   90.00
_cell.angle_beta   90.00
_cell.angle_gamma   90.00
#
_symmetry.space_group_name_H-M   'P 1'
#
loop_
_entity.id
_entity.type
_entity.pdbx_description
1 polymer ?
#
loop_
_entity_poly.entity_id
_entity_poly.type
_entity_poly.pdbx_seq_one_letter_code
_entity_poly.pdbx_strand_id
1 'polypeptide(L)'
;GRVIERIQASLEGKKKIIYLGDGSGDYCPGLKLGKADYMMPRKNYPVWDLICRNPMLIKAEIYEWTDGEELEKVLLQLINMISLEEDDANSSQFISVDCKLQTMSASKNAFPHALPVPQ
;
A
#
# COMPACT_ATOMS: atom_id res chain seq x y z
N GLY A 1 12.30 4.14 6.48
CA GLY A 1 12.03 5.24 5.52
C GLY A 1 12.97 5.31 4.33
N ARG A 2 14.28 4.96 4.43
CA ARG A 2 15.26 5.16 3.33
C ARG A 2 14.87 4.56 1.98
N VAL A 3 14.16 3.43 1.99
CA VAL A 3 13.67 2.79 0.76
C VAL A 3 12.61 3.67 0.07
N ILE A 4 11.67 4.22 0.83
CA ILE A 4 10.65 5.15 0.31
C ILE A 4 11.31 6.38 -0.30
N GLU A 5 12.30 6.96 0.38
CA GLU A 5 13.04 8.12 -0.12
C GLU A 5 13.75 7.81 -1.46
N ARG A 6 14.31 6.60 -1.62
CA ARG A 6 14.91 6.16 -2.90
C ARG A 6 13.88 5.95 -3.99
N ILE A 7 12.73 5.36 -3.66
CA ILE A 7 11.62 5.17 -4.61
C ILE A 7 11.14 6.54 -5.10
N GLN A 8 10.85 7.47 -4.19
CA GLN A 8 10.44 8.84 -4.51
C GLN A 8 11.47 9.55 -5.41
N ALA A 9 12.77 9.40 -5.14
CA ALA A 9 13.82 9.98 -5.99
C ALA A 9 13.90 9.35 -7.40
N SER A 10 13.40 8.13 -7.57
CA SER A 10 13.37 7.43 -8.87
C SER A 10 12.05 7.61 -9.65
N LEU A 11 11.03 8.21 -9.03
CA LEU A 11 9.74 8.44 -9.68
C LEU A 11 9.80 9.71 -10.52
N GLU A 12 9.51 9.57 -11.81
CA GLU A 12 9.29 10.69 -12.72
C GLU A 12 7.81 11.09 -12.75
N GLY A 13 7.55 12.40 -12.89
CA GLY A 13 6.19 12.95 -12.97
C GLY A 13 5.45 13.03 -11.63
N LYS A 14 4.14 13.27 -11.68
CA LYS A 14 3.27 13.40 -10.49
C LYS A 14 2.72 12.03 -10.06
N LYS A 15 3.62 11.07 -9.80
CA LYS A 15 3.22 9.74 -9.31
C LYS A 15 2.91 9.80 -7.82
N LYS A 16 1.83 9.13 -7.42
CA LYS A 16 1.42 8.97 -6.02
C LYS A 16 1.80 7.57 -5.52
N ILE A 17 2.15 7.45 -4.24
CA ILE A 17 2.46 6.17 -3.58
C ILE A 17 1.26 5.75 -2.72
N ILE A 18 0.79 4.52 -2.88
CA ILE A 18 -0.11 3.85 -1.94
C ILE A 18 0.73 2.85 -1.14
N TYR A 19 0.91 3.07 0.16
CA TYR A 19 1.69 2.20 1.04
C TYR A 19 0.76 1.37 1.93
N LEU A 20 0.87 0.05 1.86
CA LEU A 20 0.13 -0.88 2.71
C LEU A 20 1.05 -1.39 3.83
N GLY A 21 0.54 -1.49 5.05
CA GLY A 21 1.31 -2.07 6.15
C GLY A 21 0.45 -2.50 7.32
N ASP A 22 0.95 -3.44 8.10
CA ASP A 22 0.35 -3.90 9.36
C ASP A 22 1.37 -3.93 10.52
N GLY A 23 2.66 -4.09 10.23
CA GLY A 23 3.72 -4.22 11.23
C GLY A 23 4.28 -2.90 11.74
N SER A 24 4.89 -2.91 12.93
CA SER A 24 5.53 -1.70 13.49
C SER A 24 6.66 -1.15 12.61
N GLY A 25 7.29 -2.01 11.81
CA GLY A 25 8.30 -1.63 10.81
C GLY A 25 7.78 -0.71 9.71
N ASP A 26 6.46 -0.71 9.48
CA ASP A 26 5.79 0.10 8.44
C ASP A 26 5.57 1.55 8.85
N TYR A 27 5.67 1.85 10.15
CA TYR A 27 5.49 3.22 10.64
C TYR A 27 6.56 4.17 10.09
N CYS A 28 7.82 3.76 10.07
CA CYS A 28 8.93 4.61 9.60
C CYS A 28 8.87 4.91 8.09
N PRO A 29 8.55 3.96 7.20
CA PRO A 29 8.14 4.24 5.83
C PRO A 29 6.97 5.22 5.73
N GLY A 30 5.90 5.04 6.51
CA GLY A 30 4.73 5.93 6.52
C GLY A 30 5.06 7.40 6.81
N LEU A 31 6.01 7.67 7.71
CA LEU A 31 6.48 9.03 8.00
C LEU A 31 7.17 9.75 6.82
N LYS A 32 7.57 9.00 5.78
CA LYS A 32 8.25 9.54 4.59
C LYS A 32 7.31 9.78 3.41
N LEU A 33 6.06 9.36 3.53
CA LEU A 33 5.05 9.63 2.52
C LEU A 33 4.73 11.14 2.45
N GLY A 34 4.49 11.62 1.24
CA GLY A 34 4.10 12.99 0.95
C GLY A 34 2.61 13.23 1.16
N LYS A 35 2.17 14.48 0.97
CA LYS A 35 0.75 14.87 1.10
C LYS A 35 -0.17 14.30 0.03
N ALA A 36 0.39 13.98 -1.14
CA ALA A 36 -0.35 13.38 -2.26
C ALA A 36 -0.30 11.85 -2.23
N ASP A 37 0.40 11.26 -1.26
CA ASP A 37 0.51 9.81 -1.08
C ASP A 37 -0.57 9.32 -0.11
N TYR A 38 -0.77 8.00 -0.07
CA TYR A 38 -1.76 7.32 0.76
C TYR A 38 -1.09 6.26 1.65
N MET A 39 -1.46 6.23 2.93
CA MET A 39 -1.08 5.22 3.90
C MET A 39 -2.28 4.32 4.21
N MET A 40 -2.13 3.02 4.03
CA MET A 40 -3.17 2.03 4.28
C MET A 40 -2.82 1.08 5.44
N PRO A 41 -2.99 1.52 6.71
CA PRO A 41 -2.66 0.70 7.87
C PRO A 41 -3.74 -0.32 8.19
N ARG A 42 -3.33 -1.56 8.49
CA ARG A 42 -4.27 -2.58 8.98
C ARG A 42 -4.71 -2.27 10.42
N LYS A 43 -6.01 -2.18 10.65
CA LYS A 43 -6.60 -1.92 11.98
C LYS A 43 -6.25 -3.02 12.96
N ASN A 44 -6.03 -2.64 14.21
CA ASN A 44 -5.70 -3.54 15.33
C ASN A 44 -4.35 -4.28 15.17
N TYR A 45 -3.48 -3.79 14.29
CA TYR A 45 -2.10 -4.25 14.15
C TYR A 45 -1.12 -3.13 14.55
N PRO A 46 0.17 -3.44 14.84
CA PRO A 46 1.08 -2.48 15.46
C PRO A 46 1.26 -1.15 14.72
N VAL A 47 1.18 -1.12 13.38
CA VAL A 47 1.27 0.15 12.64
C VAL A 47 0.11 1.09 12.94
N TRP A 48 -1.09 0.54 13.10
CA TRP A 48 -2.31 1.30 13.39
C TRP A 48 -2.20 1.99 14.75
N ASP A 49 -1.78 1.25 15.77
CA ASP A 49 -1.60 1.80 17.12
C ASP A 49 -0.58 2.95 17.14
N LEU A 50 0.51 2.83 16.37
CA LEU A 50 1.53 3.88 16.26
C LEU A 50 1.01 5.14 15.56
N ILE A 51 0.20 4.97 14.51
CA ILE A 51 -0.45 6.06 13.80
C ILE A 51 -1.47 6.76 14.70
N CYS A 52 -2.34 6.01 15.38
CA CYS A 52 -3.37 6.55 16.26
C CYS A 52 -2.80 7.38 17.42
N ARG A 53 -1.60 7.07 17.91
CA ARG A 53 -0.93 7.86 18.96
C ARG A 53 -0.61 9.29 18.52
N ASN A 54 -0.27 9.49 17.25
CA ASN A 54 -0.01 10.82 16.70
C ASN A 54 -0.20 10.84 15.17
N PRO A 55 -1.43 10.94 14.68
CA PRO A 55 -1.73 10.85 13.24
C PRO A 55 -1.15 12.04 12.46
N MET A 56 -0.91 13.18 13.12
CA MET A 56 -0.36 14.40 12.49
C MET A 56 1.07 14.23 11.97
N LEU A 57 1.79 13.18 12.40
CA LEU A 57 3.13 12.88 11.88
C LEU A 57 3.10 12.21 10.50
N ILE A 58 1.97 11.60 10.12
CA ILE A 58 1.75 11.05 8.80
C ILE A 58 1.19 12.18 7.92
N LYS A 59 1.96 12.58 6.90
CA LYS A 59 1.55 13.64 5.96
C LYS A 59 0.57 13.13 4.91
N ALA A 60 0.66 11.83 4.60
CA ALA A 60 -0.21 11.14 3.66
C ALA A 60 -1.63 11.01 4.22
N GLU A 61 -2.59 10.85 3.32
CA GLU A 61 -3.96 10.50 3.71
C GLU A 61 -4.01 9.05 4.22
N ILE A 62 -4.78 8.81 5.27
CA ILE A 62 -4.82 7.51 5.96
C ILE A 62 -6.12 6.79 5.61
N TYR A 63 -5.99 5.56 5.11
CA TYR A 63 -7.08 4.69 4.66
C TYR A 63 -6.95 3.30 5.28
N GLU A 64 -7.55 3.12 6.44
CA GLU A 64 -7.51 1.87 7.20
C GLU A 64 -8.26 0.70 6.54
N TRP A 65 -7.87 -0.53 6.89
CA TRP A 65 -8.54 -1.77 6.48
C TRP A 65 -8.42 -2.85 7.56
N THR A 66 -9.35 -3.80 7.61
CA THR A 66 -9.36 -4.86 8.65
C THR A 66 -9.03 -6.24 8.07
N ASP A 67 -9.62 -6.56 6.92
CA ASP A 67 -9.51 -7.83 6.22
C ASP A 67 -9.26 -7.65 4.71
N GLY A 68 -9.20 -8.77 3.98
CA GLY A 68 -8.91 -8.76 2.55
C GLY A 68 -10.00 -8.10 1.69
N GLU A 69 -11.27 -8.19 2.10
CA GLU A 69 -12.39 -7.61 1.34
C GLU A 69 -12.41 -6.09 1.48
N GLU A 70 -12.21 -5.59 2.71
CA GLU A 70 -12.05 -4.15 2.95
C GLU A 70 -10.80 -3.61 2.24
N LEU A 71 -9.69 -4.35 2.30
CA LEU A 71 -8.46 -3.97 1.62
C LEU A 71 -8.68 -3.80 0.11
N GLU A 72 -9.30 -4.79 -0.53
CA GLU A 72 -9.60 -4.75 -1.96
C GLU A 72 -10.46 -3.53 -2.30
N LYS A 73 -11.56 -3.34 -1.57
CA LYS A 73 -12.50 -2.24 -1.80
C LYS A 73 -11.82 -0.88 -1.70
N VAL A 74 -11.07 -0.64 -0.61
CA VAL A 74 -10.41 0.65 -0.36
C VAL A 74 -9.31 0.90 -1.39
N LEU A 75 -8.51 -0.12 -1.71
CA LEU A 75 -7.44 0.00 -2.70
C LEU A 75 -7.98 0.33 -4.09
N LEU A 76 -9.04 -0.35 -4.54
CA LEU A 76 -9.67 -0.06 -5.83
C LEU A 76 -10.30 1.34 -5.87
N GLN A 77 -10.90 1.79 -4.76
CA GLN A 77 -11.41 3.16 -4.65
C GLN A 77 -10.31 4.21 -4.82
N LEU A 78 -9.15 4.01 -4.18
CA LEU A 78 -8.01 4.91 -4.32
C LEU A 78 -7.46 4.92 -5.75
N ILE A 79 -7.27 3.75 -6.36
CA ILE A 79 -6.79 3.65 -7.75
C ILE A 79 -7.74 4.39 -8.70
N ASN A 80 -9.05 4.17 -8.58
CA ASN A 80 -10.04 4.85 -9.40
C ASN A 80 -10.03 6.37 -9.20
N MET A 81 -9.90 6.83 -7.95
CA MET A 81 -9.79 8.27 -7.64
C MET A 81 -8.57 8.89 -8.33
N ILE A 82 -7.41 8.22 -8.24
CA ILE A 82 -6.17 8.68 -8.87
C ILE A 82 -6.32 8.75 -10.39
N SER A 83 -6.91 7.72 -11.02
CA SER A 83 -7.14 7.71 -12.48
C SER A 83 -8.05 8.86 -12.92
N LEU A 84 -9.11 9.17 -12.16
CA LEU A 84 -10.02 10.27 -12.49
C LEU A 84 -9.36 11.64 -12.36
N GLU A 85 -8.50 11.84 -11.36
CA GLU A 85 -7.71 13.07 -11.24
C GLU A 85 -6.74 13.29 -12.42
N GLU A 86 -6.29 12.21 -13.06
CA GLU A 86 -5.48 12.27 -14.28
C GLU A 86 -6.34 12.53 -15.53
N ASP A 87 -7.55 11.99 -15.58
CA ASP A 87 -8.51 12.15 -16.70
C ASP A 87 -9.11 13.57 -16.78
N ASP A 88 -9.31 14.27 -15.66
CA ASP A 88 -9.70 15.70 -15.67
C ASP A 88 -8.61 16.61 -16.28
N ALA A 89 -7.38 16.10 -16.41
CA ALA A 89 -6.31 16.74 -17.18
C ALA A 89 -6.15 16.16 -18.60
N ASN A 90 -6.71 14.99 -18.90
CA ASN A 90 -6.60 14.32 -20.20
C ASN A 90 -7.77 13.35 -20.43
N SER A 91 -8.89 13.88 -20.91
CA SER A 91 -10.14 13.15 -21.15
C SER A 91 -9.95 11.74 -21.77
N SER A 92 -10.55 10.75 -21.08
CA SER A 92 -11.07 9.46 -21.54
C SER A 92 -10.11 8.28 -21.70
N GLN A 93 -10.09 7.38 -20.71
CA GLN A 93 -10.15 5.93 -20.96
C GLN A 93 -10.57 5.12 -19.71
N PHE A 94 -11.82 4.68 -19.68
CA PHE A 94 -12.31 3.68 -18.72
C PHE A 94 -11.50 2.38 -18.84
N ILE A 95 -10.76 2.03 -17.79
CA ILE A 95 -10.13 0.71 -17.67
C ILE A 95 -11.07 -0.20 -16.87
N SER A 96 -11.72 -1.14 -17.56
CA SER A 96 -12.39 -2.27 -16.94
C SER A 96 -11.33 -3.24 -16.42
N VAL A 97 -11.05 -3.23 -15.12
CA VAL A 97 -10.18 -4.21 -14.47
C VAL A 97 -10.96 -5.49 -14.19
N ASP A 98 -11.00 -6.38 -15.18
CA ASP A 98 -11.27 -7.80 -14.95
C ASP A 98 -10.02 -8.40 -14.28
N CYS A 99 -9.98 -8.41 -12.94
CA CYS A 99 -8.97 -9.13 -12.17
C CYS A 99 -9.16 -10.64 -12.35
N LYS A 100 -8.59 -11.18 -13.43
CA LYS A 100 -8.58 -12.61 -13.70
C LYS A 100 -7.63 -13.31 -12.71
N LEU A 101 -8.16 -13.66 -11.55
CA LEU A 101 -7.50 -14.49 -10.55
C LEU A 101 -7.28 -15.87 -11.18
N GLN A 102 -6.11 -16.11 -11.77
CA GLN A 102 -5.74 -17.46 -12.16
C GLN A 102 -5.44 -18.24 -10.89
N THR A 103 -6.38 -19.11 -10.50
CA THR A 103 -6.17 -20.14 -9.49
C THR A 103 -4.94 -20.96 -9.88
N MET A 104 -3.79 -20.66 -9.27
CA MET A 104 -2.63 -21.53 -9.38
C MET A 104 -2.97 -22.83 -8.64
N SER A 105 -3.21 -23.89 -9.41
CA SER A 105 -3.27 -25.25 -8.88
C SER A 105 -1.95 -25.54 -8.17
N ALA A 106 -2.02 -25.78 -6.85
CA ALA A 106 -0.86 -26.08 -6.04
C ALA A 106 -0.22 -27.39 -6.52
N SER A 107 0.87 -27.31 -7.27
CA SER A 107 1.78 -28.45 -7.39
C SER A 107 2.48 -28.61 -6.04
N LYS A 108 2.44 -29.83 -5.49
CA LYS A 108 3.14 -30.20 -4.25
C LYS A 108 4.65 -30.21 -4.50
N ASN A 109 5.27 -29.04 -4.61
CA ASN A 109 6.71 -28.92 -4.50
C ASN A 109 7.00 -28.57 -3.04
N ALA A 110 7.67 -29.50 -2.35
CA ALA A 110 8.03 -29.37 -0.95
C ALA A 110 8.74 -28.03 -0.69
N PHE A 111 8.25 -27.28 0.30
CA PHE A 111 8.90 -26.06 0.77
C PHE A 111 10.33 -26.37 1.21
N PRO A 112 11.33 -25.54 0.86
CA PRO A 112 12.68 -25.72 1.37
C PRO A 112 12.69 -25.59 2.89
N HIS A 113 13.37 -26.51 3.57
CA HIS A 113 13.55 -26.44 5.02
C HIS A 113 14.28 -25.14 5.40
N ALA A 114 13.73 -24.44 6.38
CA ALA A 114 14.34 -23.24 6.94
C ALA A 114 15.73 -23.58 7.51
N LEU A 115 16.72 -22.75 7.20
CA LEU A 115 18.07 -22.90 7.73
C LEU A 115 18.08 -22.56 9.23
N PRO A 116 18.83 -23.32 10.05
CA PRO A 116 18.93 -23.05 11.47
C PRO A 116 19.71 -21.75 11.73
N VAL A 117 19.22 -20.96 12.69
CA VAL A 117 19.87 -19.74 13.16
C VAL A 117 20.93 -20.12 14.20
N PRO A 118 22.21 -19.73 14.03
CA PRO A 118 23.22 -19.92 15.07
C PRO A 118 22.85 -19.14 16.35
N GLN A 119 23.00 -19.80 17.50
CA GLN A 119 22.83 -19.19 18.83
C GLN A 119 24.06 -18.38 19.24
#